data_AF-A0A6A6DZR8-F1
#
_entry.id   AF-A0A6A6DZR8-F1
#
_cell.length_a   1.000
_cell.length_b   1.000
_cell.length_c   1.000
_cell.angle_alpha   90.00
_cell.angle_beta   90.00
_cell.angle_gamma   90.00
#
_symmetry.space_group_name_H-M   'P 1'
#
loop_
_entity.id
_entity.type
_entity.pdbx_description
1 polymer ?
#
loop_
_entity_poly.entity_id
_entity_poly.type
_entity_poly.pdbx_seq_one_letter_code
_entity_poly.pdbx_strand_id
1 'polypeptide(L)'
;MASQEETVLIPQSPAKWIIGNMQDVDSTKIFSSFWQLAEIYGPIFRFDLAGWKVIIVEWETRVLSKDGLYTAYRGEHMLGSVIGIASQMLFRWDQLGPGYEILCSDDFTRLASDMIALCAFGFYFDNFYSEQAHPFVNQMTEVLTESGRRSNGLL
;
A
#
# COMPACT_ATOMS: atom_id res chain seq x y z
N MET A 1 11.87 -26.19 30.35
CA MET A 1 12.55 -26.92 29.25
C MET A 1 12.49 -26.00 28.04
N ALA A 2 13.60 -25.36 27.67
CA ALA A 2 13.67 -24.50 26.50
C ALA A 2 13.70 -25.39 25.26
N SER A 3 12.68 -25.30 24.42
CA SER A 3 12.68 -25.86 23.07
C SER A 3 13.83 -25.24 22.29
N GLN A 4 14.74 -26.06 21.78
CA GLN A 4 15.84 -25.59 20.94
C GLN A 4 15.23 -25.04 19.63
N GLU A 5 15.45 -23.75 19.36
CA GLU A 5 15.06 -23.14 18.08
C GLU A 5 15.90 -23.76 16.96
N GLU A 6 15.26 -24.60 16.16
CA GLU A 6 15.84 -25.16 14.94
C GLU A 6 15.91 -24.04 13.88
N THR A 7 17.13 -23.61 13.53
CA THR A 7 17.33 -22.54 12.55
C THR A 7 17.33 -23.12 11.14
N VAL A 8 16.36 -22.71 10.31
CA VAL A 8 16.26 -23.10 8.90
C VAL A 8 16.90 -22.02 8.03
N LEU A 9 17.73 -22.42 7.07
CA LEU A 9 18.35 -21.50 6.12
C LEU A 9 17.31 -21.00 5.10
N ILE A 10 17.23 -19.68 4.90
CA ILE A 10 16.34 -19.07 3.91
C ILE A 10 16.77 -19.47 2.49
N PRO A 11 15.87 -20.04 1.66
CA PRO A 11 16.19 -20.44 0.30
C PRO A 11 16.56 -19.24 -0.57
N GLN A 12 17.43 -19.45 -1.56
CA GLN A 12 17.95 -18.38 -2.43
C GLN A 12 17.90 -18.82 -3.90
N SER A 13 17.44 -17.93 -4.79
CA SER A 13 17.51 -18.19 -6.24
C SER A 13 18.99 -18.21 -6.70
N PRO A 14 19.41 -19.17 -7.56
CA PRO A 14 20.79 -19.31 -8.01
C PRO A 14 21.31 -18.03 -8.68
N ALA A 15 22.31 -17.39 -8.07
CA ALA A 15 22.90 -16.16 -8.61
C ALA A 15 23.57 -16.42 -9.97
N LYS A 16 23.07 -15.79 -11.03
CA LYS A 16 23.72 -15.77 -12.34
C LYS A 16 24.82 -14.69 -12.34
N TRP A 17 25.96 -14.98 -12.98
CA TRP A 17 27.16 -14.13 -12.89
C TRP A 17 26.93 -12.67 -13.32
N ILE A 18 27.51 -11.75 -12.56
CA ILE A 18 27.56 -10.28 -12.70
C ILE A 18 26.25 -9.52 -12.44
N ILE A 19 25.08 -10.01 -12.84
CA ILE A 19 23.79 -9.30 -12.71
C ILE A 19 22.90 -9.85 -11.56
N GLY A 20 23.30 -10.98 -10.94
CA GLY A 20 22.50 -11.63 -9.91
C GLY A 20 21.23 -12.24 -10.50
N ASN A 21 20.07 -12.00 -9.87
CA ASN A 21 18.77 -12.54 -10.28
C ASN A 21 17.88 -11.49 -10.99
N MET A 22 18.42 -10.33 -11.35
CA MET A 22 17.65 -9.21 -11.94
C MET A 22 16.94 -9.59 -13.26
N GLN A 23 17.37 -10.65 -13.95
CA GLN A 23 16.67 -11.19 -15.13
C GLN A 23 15.36 -11.89 -14.80
N ASP A 24 15.19 -12.33 -13.56
CA ASP A 24 14.00 -13.07 -13.12
C ASP A 24 12.86 -12.10 -12.72
N VAL A 25 13.07 -10.77 -12.84
CA VAL A 25 12.08 -9.75 -12.50
C VAL A 25 11.90 -8.77 -13.66
N ASP A 26 10.71 -8.79 -14.25
CA ASP A 26 10.29 -7.78 -15.22
C ASP A 26 9.93 -6.48 -14.48
N SER A 27 10.60 -5.37 -14.83
CA SER A 27 10.39 -4.05 -14.24
C SER A 27 9.01 -3.46 -14.49
N THR A 28 8.30 -3.96 -15.50
CA THR A 28 6.92 -3.56 -15.83
C THR A 28 5.89 -4.43 -15.10
N LYS A 29 6.30 -5.61 -14.60
CA LYS A 29 5.44 -6.63 -13.99
C LYS A 29 6.07 -7.19 -12.72
N ILE A 30 6.43 -6.27 -11.83
CA ILE A 30 7.18 -6.57 -10.62
C ILE A 30 6.43 -7.57 -9.72
N PHE A 31 5.12 -7.35 -9.50
CA PHE A 31 4.30 -8.20 -8.65
C PHE A 31 4.18 -9.65 -9.14
N SER A 32 3.88 -9.86 -10.42
CA SER A 32 3.73 -11.22 -10.96
C SER A 32 5.06 -11.98 -10.99
N SER A 33 6.16 -11.27 -11.21
CA SER A 33 7.50 -11.88 -11.22
C SER A 33 7.89 -12.38 -9.83
N PHE A 34 7.61 -11.59 -8.78
CA PHE A 34 7.84 -12.04 -7.41
C PHE A 34 6.89 -13.13 -6.95
N TRP A 35 5.67 -13.16 -7.46
CA TRP A 35 4.71 -14.23 -7.17
C TRP A 35 5.20 -15.59 -7.73
N GLN A 36 5.68 -15.62 -8.97
CA GLN A 36 6.28 -16.85 -9.56
C GLN A 36 7.53 -17.30 -8.80
N LEU A 37 8.34 -16.36 -8.30
CA LEU A 37 9.50 -16.69 -7.47
C LEU A 37 9.08 -17.25 -6.10
N ALA A 38 8.00 -16.75 -5.52
CA ALA A 38 7.44 -17.29 -4.27
C ALA A 38 6.88 -18.71 -4.45
N GLU A 39 6.27 -19.03 -5.60
CA GLU A 39 5.86 -20.41 -5.91
C GLU A 39 7.06 -21.38 -5.99
N ILE A 40 8.21 -20.91 -6.48
CA ILE A 40 9.41 -21.74 -6.67
C ILE A 40 10.20 -21.91 -5.37
N TYR A 41 10.42 -20.82 -4.64
CA TYR A 41 11.33 -20.77 -3.49
C TYR A 41 10.61 -20.74 -2.14
N GLY A 42 9.28 -20.69 -2.15
CA GLY A 42 8.47 -20.57 -0.96
C GLY A 42 8.30 -19.12 -0.50
N PRO A 43 7.51 -18.91 0.56
CA PRO A 43 7.03 -17.59 0.95
C PRO A 43 8.09 -16.69 1.60
N ILE A 44 9.30 -17.19 1.86
CA ILE A 44 10.45 -16.38 2.26
C ILE A 44 11.65 -16.85 1.45
N PHE A 45 12.22 -15.96 0.64
CA PHE A 45 13.40 -16.27 -0.13
C PHE A 45 14.34 -15.07 -0.25
N ARG A 46 15.63 -15.37 -0.42
CA ARG A 46 16.67 -14.36 -0.65
C ARG A 46 16.85 -14.11 -2.15
N PHE A 47 16.99 -12.84 -2.49
CA PHE A 47 17.13 -12.34 -3.85
C PHE A 47 18.37 -11.45 -3.96
N ASP A 48 19.19 -11.62 -5.00
CA ASP A 48 20.41 -10.83 -5.21
C ASP A 48 20.22 -9.87 -6.40
N LEU A 49 20.31 -8.58 -6.12
CA LEU A 49 20.26 -7.49 -7.09
C LEU A 49 21.64 -6.84 -7.19
N ALA A 50 22.47 -7.29 -8.14
CA ALA A 50 23.78 -6.69 -8.39
C ALA A 50 24.64 -6.52 -7.10
N GLY A 51 24.65 -7.54 -6.24
CA GLY A 51 25.37 -7.54 -4.96
C GLY A 51 24.54 -7.07 -3.77
N TRP A 52 23.34 -6.51 -3.99
CA TRP A 52 22.38 -6.18 -2.94
C TRP A 52 21.51 -7.39 -2.61
N LYS A 53 21.69 -7.95 -1.41
CA LYS A 53 20.87 -9.06 -0.91
C LYS A 53 19.57 -8.53 -0.32
N VAL A 54 18.45 -8.82 -0.97
CA VAL A 54 17.09 -8.52 -0.53
C VAL A 54 16.45 -9.80 -0.01
N ILE A 55 15.76 -9.74 1.13
CA ILE A 55 14.92 -10.84 1.60
C ILE A 55 13.49 -10.49 1.22
N ILE A 56 12.88 -11.34 0.41
CA ILE A 56 11.51 -11.20 -0.05
C ILE A 56 10.65 -12.11 0.83
N VAL A 57 9.59 -11.51 1.36
CA VAL A 57 8.65 -12.11 2.29
C VAL A 57 7.29 -11.99 1.62
N GLU A 58 6.77 -13.10 1.12
CA GLU A 58 5.40 -13.19 0.62
C GLU A 58 4.44 -12.81 1.76
N TRP A 59 3.43 -12.02 1.43
CA TRP A 59 2.55 -11.36 2.39
C TRP A 59 1.81 -12.30 3.36
N GLU A 60 1.77 -13.61 3.07
CA GLU A 60 1.22 -14.65 3.93
C GLU A 60 2.15 -15.05 5.11
N THR A 61 3.42 -14.59 5.12
CA THR A 61 4.40 -14.83 6.21
C THR A 61 4.50 -13.70 7.24
N ARG A 62 3.43 -12.90 7.37
CA ARG A 62 3.26 -11.81 8.36
C ARG A 62 3.62 -12.14 9.81
N VAL A 63 3.69 -13.43 10.17
CA VAL A 63 3.99 -13.89 11.53
C VAL A 63 5.46 -13.72 11.93
N LEU A 64 6.39 -13.57 10.96
CA LEU A 64 7.83 -13.65 11.22
C LEU A 64 8.59 -12.31 11.17
N SER A 65 8.11 -11.31 10.42
CA SER A 65 8.80 -10.02 10.30
C SER A 65 8.24 -8.99 11.28
N LYS A 66 8.61 -9.10 12.55
CA LYS A 66 8.39 -8.04 13.52
C LYS A 66 9.37 -6.90 13.23
N ASP A 67 8.80 -5.71 12.99
CA ASP A 67 9.43 -4.39 13.12
C ASP A 67 10.18 -3.81 11.89
N GLY A 68 9.41 -3.31 10.92
CA GLY A 68 9.86 -2.28 9.99
C GLY A 68 8.81 -1.17 9.88
N LEU A 69 9.16 0.11 10.04
CA LEU A 69 8.20 1.22 10.07
C LEU A 69 7.38 1.39 8.77
N TYR A 70 7.85 0.80 7.66
CA TYR A 70 7.16 0.79 6.36
C TYR A 70 6.52 -0.57 5.99
N THR A 71 6.83 -1.65 6.72
CA THR A 71 6.39 -3.03 6.39
C THR A 71 5.67 -3.75 7.55
N ALA A 72 5.87 -3.30 8.78
CA ALA A 72 5.10 -3.71 9.93
C ALA A 72 3.80 -2.90 9.96
N TYR A 73 2.83 -3.36 9.16
CA TYR A 73 1.45 -3.01 9.45
C TYR A 73 1.13 -3.53 10.85
N ARG A 74 0.93 -2.61 11.78
CA ARG A 74 0.32 -2.87 13.08
C ARG A 74 -1.13 -3.29 12.84
N GLY A 75 -1.31 -4.58 12.58
CA GLY A 75 -2.60 -5.25 12.39
C GLY A 75 -3.04 -5.34 10.92
N GLU A 76 -3.42 -6.55 10.51
CA GLU A 76 -4.20 -6.86 9.29
C GLU A 76 -5.44 -5.96 9.13
N HIS A 77 -5.87 -5.33 10.22
CA HIS A 77 -6.94 -4.36 10.28
C HIS A 77 -6.72 -3.12 9.40
N MET A 78 -5.49 -2.61 9.21
CA MET A 78 -5.31 -1.35 8.45
C MET A 78 -5.58 -1.55 6.95
N LEU A 79 -5.13 -2.65 6.36
CA LEU A 79 -5.43 -2.95 4.96
C LEU A 79 -6.93 -3.20 4.77
N GLY A 80 -7.55 -3.93 5.71
CA GLY A 80 -9.01 -4.12 5.73
C GLY A 80 -9.76 -2.78 5.83
N SER A 81 -9.30 -1.85 6.67
CA SER A 81 -9.88 -0.53 6.82
C SER A 81 -9.70 0.34 5.57
N VAL A 82 -8.52 0.33 4.93
CA VAL A 82 -8.27 1.07 3.67
C VAL A 82 -9.16 0.53 2.54
N ILE A 83 -9.29 -0.80 2.42
CA ILE A 83 -10.22 -1.44 1.47
C ILE A 83 -11.67 -1.11 1.83
N GLY A 84 -12.00 -1.04 3.11
CA GLY A 84 -13.31 -0.61 3.60
C GLY A 84 -13.68 0.79 3.12
N ILE A 85 -12.78 1.77 3.24
CA ILE A 85 -13.00 3.14 2.76
C ILE A 85 -13.16 3.17 1.23
N ALA A 86 -12.31 2.44 0.49
CA ALA A 86 -12.46 2.34 -0.97
C ALA A 86 -13.81 1.70 -1.37
N SER A 87 -14.27 0.72 -0.61
CA SER A 87 -15.57 0.08 -0.82
C SER A 87 -16.74 1.04 -0.55
N GLN A 88 -16.61 1.96 0.42
CA GLN A 88 -17.63 2.99 0.67
C GLN A 88 -17.80 3.93 -0.53
N MET A 89 -16.70 4.32 -1.19
CA MET A 89 -16.75 5.12 -2.42
C MET A 89 -17.50 4.37 -3.54
N LEU A 90 -17.15 3.10 -3.76
CA LEU A 90 -17.81 2.27 -4.79
C LEU A 90 -19.29 2.07 -4.50
N PHE A 91 -19.66 1.84 -3.23
CA PHE A 91 -21.05 1.69 -2.82
C PHE A 91 -21.85 2.97 -3.01
N ARG A 92 -21.24 4.14 -2.75
CA ARG A 92 -21.85 5.44 -3.04
C ARG A 92 -22.10 5.61 -4.54
N TRP A 93 -21.14 5.26 -5.39
CA TRP A 93 -21.32 5.30 -6.85
C TRP A 93 -22.44 4.37 -7.32
N ASP A 94 -22.53 3.17 -6.76
CA ASP A 94 -23.61 2.22 -7.05
C ASP A 94 -24.99 2.80 -6.66
N GLN A 95 -25.09 3.43 -5.48
CA GLN A 95 -26.33 4.08 -5.02
C GLN A 95 -26.78 5.26 -5.88
N LEU A 96 -25.86 6.05 -6.43
CA LEU A 96 -26.17 7.22 -7.26
C LEU A 96 -26.70 6.84 -8.65
N GLY A 97 -26.45 5.60 -9.08
CA GLY A 97 -26.99 5.03 -10.30
C GLY A 97 -26.34 5.54 -11.59
N PRO A 98 -26.73 4.97 -12.75
CA PRO A 98 -26.03 5.17 -14.02
C PRO A 98 -26.19 6.56 -14.64
N GLY A 99 -27.09 7.40 -14.11
CA GLY A 99 -27.32 8.76 -14.59
C GLY A 99 -26.50 9.84 -13.86
N TYR A 100 -25.72 9.46 -12.85
CA TYR A 100 -24.92 10.40 -12.08
C TYR A 100 -23.53 10.61 -12.70
N GLU A 101 -23.13 11.87 -12.84
CA GLU A 101 -21.78 12.23 -13.30
C GLU A 101 -20.79 12.16 -12.12
N ILE A 102 -19.87 11.20 -12.18
CA ILE A 102 -18.83 11.04 -11.18
C ILE A 102 -17.75 12.09 -11.38
N LEU A 103 -17.60 13.00 -10.42
CA LEU A 103 -16.48 13.94 -10.40
C LEU A 103 -15.27 13.28 -9.76
N CYS A 104 -14.49 12.55 -10.57
CA CYS A 104 -13.35 11.75 -10.11
C CYS A 104 -12.39 12.51 -9.20
N SER A 105 -12.09 13.77 -9.51
CA SER A 105 -11.15 14.58 -8.71
C SER A 105 -11.60 14.71 -7.26
N ASP A 106 -12.88 14.98 -7.04
CA ASP A 106 -13.43 15.21 -5.70
C ASP A 106 -13.51 13.89 -4.92
N ASP A 107 -14.02 12.83 -5.55
CA ASP A 107 -14.13 11.52 -4.89
C ASP A 107 -12.76 10.92 -4.56
N PHE A 108 -11.77 11.06 -5.45
CA PHE A 108 -10.40 10.63 -5.14
C PHE A 108 -9.74 11.50 -4.07
N THR A 109 -10.06 12.79 -3.98
CA THR A 109 -9.55 13.66 -2.90
C THR A 109 -10.15 13.25 -1.55
N ARG A 110 -11.44 12.92 -1.52
CA ARG A 110 -12.13 12.39 -0.33
C ARG A 110 -11.54 11.04 0.09
N LEU A 111 -11.30 10.15 -0.87
CA LEU A 111 -10.68 8.85 -0.65
C LEU A 111 -9.27 9.00 -0.07
N ALA A 112 -8.43 9.81 -0.69
CA ALA A 112 -7.05 10.02 -0.28
C ALA A 112 -6.98 10.63 1.14
N SER A 113 -7.87 11.57 1.44
CA SER A 113 -7.93 12.21 2.76
C SER A 113 -8.32 11.22 3.86
N ASP A 114 -9.29 10.34 3.61
CA ASP A 114 -9.69 9.28 4.56
C ASP A 114 -8.58 8.26 4.77
N MET A 115 -7.87 7.87 3.70
CA MET A 115 -6.72 6.98 3.80
C MET A 115 -5.58 7.62 4.61
N ILE A 116 -5.28 8.90 4.40
CA ILE A 116 -4.24 9.61 5.15
C ILE A 116 -4.64 9.70 6.63
N ALA A 117 -5.88 10.05 6.95
CA ALA A 117 -6.31 10.14 8.35
C ALA A 117 -6.32 8.79 9.06
N LEU A 118 -6.72 7.73 8.36
CA LEU A 118 -6.65 6.38 8.88
C LEU A 118 -5.20 5.95 9.12
N CYS A 119 -4.31 6.16 8.16
CA CYS A 119 -2.91 5.73 8.26
C CYS A 119 -2.09 6.58 9.23
N ALA A 120 -2.34 7.89 9.32
CA ALA A 120 -1.56 8.81 10.15
C ALA A 120 -2.11 8.92 11.58
N PHE A 121 -3.43 8.91 11.74
CA PHE A 121 -4.09 9.24 13.02
C PHE A 121 -5.01 8.14 13.54
N GLY A 122 -5.28 7.08 12.77
CA GLY A 122 -6.28 6.07 13.12
C GLY A 122 -7.70 6.62 13.15
N PHE A 123 -7.97 7.68 12.38
CA PHE A 123 -9.24 8.39 12.37
C PHE A 123 -10.02 8.14 11.07
N TYR A 124 -11.34 7.97 11.19
CA TYR A 124 -12.26 7.83 10.04
C TYR A 124 -13.06 9.13 9.90
N PHE A 125 -12.91 9.85 8.79
CA PHE A 125 -13.78 11.00 8.50
C PHE A 125 -15.14 10.58 7.95
N ASP A 126 -15.26 9.34 7.44
CA ASP A 126 -16.49 8.81 6.83
C ASP A 126 -16.99 9.71 5.69
N ASN A 127 -16.07 10.21 4.86
CA ASN A 127 -16.32 11.26 3.87
C ASN A 127 -17.34 10.87 2.79
N PHE A 128 -17.66 9.58 2.63
CA PHE A 128 -18.59 9.06 1.64
C PHE A 128 -20.04 8.90 2.15
N TYR A 129 -20.28 9.03 3.46
CA TYR A 129 -21.61 8.97 4.06
C TYR A 129 -22.38 10.30 4.01
N SER A 130 -21.68 11.41 3.79
CA SER A 130 -22.26 12.75 3.68
C SER A 130 -22.07 13.33 2.27
N GLU A 131 -22.89 14.30 1.89
CA GLU A 131 -22.66 15.03 0.64
C GLU A 131 -21.41 15.91 0.70
N GLN A 132 -21.15 16.51 1.85
CA GLN A 132 -20.00 17.38 2.09
C GLN A 132 -18.92 16.63 2.87
N ALA A 133 -17.66 16.77 2.45
CA ALA A 133 -16.52 16.22 3.18
C ALA A 133 -16.38 16.88 4.56
N HIS A 134 -15.71 16.20 5.48
CA HIS A 134 -15.46 16.70 6.83
C HIS A 134 -14.80 18.09 6.78
N PRO A 135 -15.19 19.06 7.64
CA PRO A 135 -14.69 20.44 7.56
C PRO A 135 -13.16 20.58 7.54
N PHE A 136 -12.45 19.69 8.25
CA PHE A 136 -10.99 19.61 8.22
C PHE A 136 -10.42 19.36 6.81
N VAL A 137 -11.07 18.48 6.04
CA VAL A 137 -10.63 18.13 4.68
C VAL A 137 -10.82 19.30 3.73
N ASN A 138 -11.93 20.04 3.88
CA ASN A 138 -12.17 21.26 3.10
C ASN A 138 -11.10 22.31 3.38
N GLN A 139 -10.80 22.57 4.67
CA GLN A 139 -9.76 23.51 5.07
C GLN A 139 -8.36 23.10 4.59
N MET A 140 -8.02 21.81 4.68
CA MET A 140 -6.76 21.28 4.16
C MET A 140 -6.65 21.46 2.65
N THR A 141 -7.73 21.20 1.91
CA THR A 141 -7.78 21.37 0.45
C THR A 141 -7.63 22.83 0.06
N GLU A 142 -8.26 23.76 0.78
CA GLU A 142 -8.09 25.21 0.59
C GLU A 142 -6.64 25.64 0.81
N VAL A 143 -6.00 25.18 1.89
CA VAL A 143 -4.60 25.51 2.20
C VAL A 143 -3.65 24.97 1.12
N LEU A 144 -3.87 23.74 0.64
CA LEU A 144 -3.08 23.16 -0.44
C LEU A 144 -3.28 23.90 -1.76
N THR A 145 -4.51 24.29 -2.07
CA THR A 145 -4.85 25.07 -3.27
C THR A 145 -4.17 26.44 -3.25
N GLU A 146 -4.24 27.13 -2.11
CA GLU A 146 -3.58 28.42 -1.90
C GLU A 146 -2.05 28.30 -1.97
N SER A 147 -1.48 27.25 -1.37
CA SER A 147 -0.05 26.95 -1.48
C SER A 147 0.38 26.72 -2.92
N GLY A 148 -0.45 26.01 -3.71
CA GLY A 148 -0.25 25.81 -5.14
C GLY A 148 -0.32 27.12 -5.94
N ARG A 149 -1.29 28.00 -5.64
CA ARG A 149 -1.38 29.34 -6.26
C ARG A 149 -0.12 30.18 -5.99
N ARG A 150 0.38 30.17 -4.75
CA ARG A 150 1.61 30.86 -4.37
C ARG A 150 2.84 30.28 -5.07
N SER A 151 2.95 28.95 -5.12
CA SER A 151 4.07 28.27 -5.80
C SER A 151 4.10 28.54 -7.30
N ASN A 152 2.94 28.71 -7.93
CA ASN A 152 2.81 28.98 -9.37
C ASN A 152 2.79 30.48 -9.73
N GLY A 153 2.98 31.38 -8.75
CA GLY A 153 2.98 32.83 -8.98
C GLY A 153 1.65 33.39 -9.51
N LEU A 154 0.53 32.72 -9.21
CA LEU A 154 -0.82 33.15 -9.60
C LEU A 154 -1.41 34.19 -8.63
N LEU A 155 -0.63 34.62 -7.63
CA LEU A 155 -0.88 35.69 -6.67
C LEU A 155 0.35 36.61 -6.60
#